data_AF-A0A7G8IPI4-F1
#
_entry.id   AF-A0A7G8IPI4-F1
#
_cell.length_a   1.000
_cell.length_b   1.000
_cell.length_c   1.000
_cell.angle_alpha   90.00
_cell.angle_beta   90.00
_cell.angle_gamma   90.00
#
_symmetry.space_group_name_H-M   'P 1'
#
loop_
_entity.id
_entity.type
_entity.pdbx_description
1 polymer ?
#
loop_
_entity_poly.entity_id
_entity_poly.type
_entity_poly.pdbx_seq_one_letter_code
_entity_poly.pdbx_strand_id
1 'polypeptide(L)'
;MERPSSLAVFATVAASGSVGLLIYAGFFYTNLRRVSTGSEGEAVSPVFDTQQQAQQEVDRWIQDGGTYTVTNTQRIQRSVPLTPQERRRLELLADEQRRAKIEASYEACLNEAASDLAKELCSFKQTPDIAGSAVPGLNAASEIPNTKVIETLRVERKDHPRRTCTLVQDYRRFNCVEFEVRAGAEVEADQQSNLAIKAYRQFRF
;
A
#
# COMPACT_ATOMS: atom_id res chain seq x y z
N MET A 1 -5.52 51.00 2.93
CA MET A 1 -4.95 50.19 1.83
C MET A 1 -3.47 49.99 2.13
N GLU A 2 -3.15 48.90 2.83
CA GLU A 2 -1.78 48.54 3.20
C GLU A 2 -1.12 47.78 2.05
N ARG A 3 0.07 48.23 1.63
CA ARG A 3 0.87 47.56 0.60
C ARG A 3 1.51 46.32 1.22
N PRO A 4 1.38 45.12 0.63
CA PRO A 4 2.14 43.97 1.11
C PRO A 4 3.62 44.15 0.72
N SER A 5 4.47 44.18 1.74
CA SER A 5 5.92 44.28 1.65
C SER A 5 6.52 43.13 0.84
N SER A 6 7.41 43.47 -0.09
CA SER A 6 8.13 42.58 -1.01
C SER A 6 8.89 41.43 -0.34
N LEU A 7 9.14 41.49 0.97
CA LEU A 7 9.80 40.43 1.75
C LEU A 7 8.99 39.12 1.85
N ALA A 8 7.65 39.19 1.85
CA ALA A 8 6.82 37.98 1.97
C ALA A 8 6.85 37.09 0.72
N VAL A 9 7.13 37.70 -0.45
CA VAL A 9 7.22 36.99 -1.73
C VAL A 9 8.55 36.22 -1.84
N PHE A 10 9.63 36.70 -1.23
CA PHE A 10 10.92 35.99 -1.28
C PHE A 10 11.00 34.79 -0.32
N ALA A 11 10.32 34.82 0.82
CA ALA A 11 10.33 33.70 1.77
C ALA A 11 9.58 32.45 1.25
N THR A 12 8.56 32.65 0.42
CA THR A 12 7.75 31.54 -0.15
C THR A 12 8.43 30.88 -1.36
N VAL A 13 9.24 31.61 -2.12
CA VAL A 13 10.02 31.04 -3.23
C VAL A 13 11.24 30.25 -2.73
N ALA A 14 11.86 30.68 -1.63
CA ALA A 14 12.98 29.95 -1.02
C ALA A 14 12.54 28.61 -0.40
N ALA A 15 11.37 28.55 0.23
CA ALA A 15 10.86 27.32 0.86
C ALA A 15 10.42 26.25 -0.16
N SER A 16 9.90 26.66 -1.33
CA SER A 16 9.49 25.73 -2.39
C SER A 16 10.67 25.18 -3.20
N GLY A 17 11.75 25.96 -3.36
CA GLY A 17 12.99 25.50 -3.98
C GLY A 17 13.70 24.40 -3.18
N SER A 18 13.74 24.52 -1.85
CA SER A 18 14.40 23.53 -0.98
C SER A 18 13.69 22.17 -0.93
N VAL A 19 12.36 22.13 -1.05
CA VAL A 19 11.61 20.86 -1.07
C VAL A 19 11.83 20.12 -2.39
N GLY A 20 11.88 20.84 -3.52
CA GLY A 20 12.23 20.24 -4.82
C GLY A 20 13.64 19.65 -4.84
N LEU A 21 14.62 20.33 -4.21
CA LEU A 21 16.01 19.89 -4.14
C LEU A 21 16.20 18.67 -3.22
N LEU A 22 15.44 18.56 -2.13
CA LEU A 22 15.49 17.40 -1.22
C LEU A 22 14.84 16.15 -1.82
N ILE A 23 13.74 16.29 -2.57
CA ILE A 23 13.12 15.16 -3.29
C ILE A 23 14.07 14.66 -4.40
N TYR A 24 14.78 15.56 -5.08
CA TYR A 24 15.76 15.23 -6.11
C TYR A 24 17.02 14.54 -5.54
N ALA A 25 17.56 15.06 -4.42
CA ALA A 25 18.69 14.45 -3.74
C ALA A 25 18.36 13.05 -3.19
N GLY A 26 17.12 12.84 -2.70
CA GLY A 26 16.64 11.52 -2.25
C GLY A 26 16.59 10.48 -3.37
N PHE A 27 16.22 10.87 -4.59
CA PHE A 27 16.24 9.98 -5.75
C PHE A 27 17.69 9.64 -6.17
N PHE A 28 18.63 10.58 -6.05
CA PHE A 28 20.03 10.35 -6.43
C PHE A 28 20.83 9.52 -5.41
N TYR A 29 20.69 9.82 -4.11
CA TYR A 29 21.42 9.10 -3.06
C TYR A 29 21.00 7.62 -2.94
N THR A 30 19.74 7.31 -3.27
CA THR A 30 19.25 5.92 -3.31
C THR A 30 19.69 5.16 -4.56
N ASN A 31 19.88 5.85 -5.70
CA ASN A 31 20.38 5.24 -6.93
C ASN A 31 21.91 5.06 -6.96
N LEU A 32 22.68 5.90 -6.26
CA LEU A 32 24.16 5.81 -6.20
C LEU A 32 24.68 4.55 -5.49
N ARG A 33 23.86 3.86 -4.69
CA ARG A 33 24.23 2.57 -4.05
C ARG A 33 23.80 1.34 -4.85
N ARG A 34 23.13 1.48 -5.99
CA ARG A 34 22.75 0.33 -6.83
C ARG A 34 23.97 -0.12 -7.63
N VAL A 35 24.47 -1.30 -7.32
CA VAL A 35 25.56 -1.97 -8.03
C VAL A 35 25.10 -2.19 -9.49
N SER A 36 25.73 -1.49 -10.43
CA SER A 36 25.49 -1.71 -11.86
C SER A 36 26.06 -3.07 -12.27
N THR A 37 25.24 -3.93 -12.87
CA THR A 37 25.65 -5.25 -13.38
C THR A 37 26.28 -5.17 -14.78
N GLY A 38 26.18 -4.03 -15.46
CA GLY A 38 26.85 -3.76 -16.73
C GLY A 38 28.21 -3.10 -16.51
N SER A 39 29.26 -3.68 -17.07
CA SER A 39 30.56 -3.01 -17.20
C SER A 39 30.38 -1.69 -17.93
N GLU A 40 30.97 -0.61 -17.41
CA GLU A 40 31.15 0.65 -18.13
C GLU A 40 31.91 0.38 -19.43
N GLY A 41 31.17 0.09 -20.50
CA GLY A 41 31.71 0.23 -21.84
C GLY A 41 31.96 1.70 -22.03
N GLU A 42 33.22 2.09 -22.00
CA GLU A 42 33.75 3.43 -22.29
C GLU A 42 33.48 3.79 -23.76
N ALA A 43 32.21 3.79 -24.16
CA ALA A 43 31.76 4.24 -25.45
C ALA A 43 31.94 5.77 -25.44
N VAL A 44 32.86 6.25 -26.28
CA VAL A 44 33.13 7.66 -26.53
C VAL A 44 31.80 8.40 -26.61
N SER A 45 31.47 9.13 -25.55
CA SER A 45 30.18 9.79 -25.44
C SER A 45 30.16 10.95 -26.44
N PRO A 46 29.11 11.06 -27.27
CA PRO A 46 29.04 12.12 -28.27
C PRO A 46 29.06 13.49 -27.57
N VAL A 47 29.87 14.39 -28.10
CA VAL A 47 29.97 15.79 -27.68
C VAL A 47 29.20 16.61 -28.71
N PHE A 48 28.25 17.43 -28.25
CA PHE A 48 27.43 18.30 -29.07
C PHE A 48 27.94 19.74 -28.96
N ASP A 49 27.67 20.56 -29.97
CA ASP A 49 28.14 21.95 -29.96
C ASP A 49 27.28 22.85 -29.06
N THR A 50 26.04 22.43 -28.76
CA THR A 50 25.09 23.19 -27.96
C THR A 50 24.28 22.30 -27.02
N GLN A 51 23.83 22.88 -25.90
CA GLN A 51 22.91 22.22 -24.97
C GLN A 51 21.62 21.74 -25.65
N GLN A 52 21.10 22.51 -26.61
CA GLN A 52 19.85 22.17 -27.31
C GLN A 52 20.00 20.90 -28.15
N GLN A 53 21.11 20.74 -28.85
CA GLN A 53 21.40 19.52 -29.61
C GLN A 53 21.53 18.30 -28.69
N ALA A 54 22.23 18.46 -27.56
CA ALA A 54 22.33 17.39 -26.56
C ALA A 54 20.97 17.03 -25.95
N GLN A 55 20.11 18.02 -25.66
CA GLN A 55 18.76 17.79 -25.15
C GLN A 55 17.88 17.03 -26.15
N GLN A 56 17.94 17.38 -27.44
CA GLN A 56 17.17 16.69 -28.48
C GLN A 56 17.56 15.21 -28.60
N GLU A 57 18.85 14.91 -28.56
CA GLU A 57 19.32 13.53 -28.62
C GLU A 57 18.99 12.75 -27.34
N VAL A 58 19.02 13.42 -26.19
CA VAL A 58 18.54 12.87 -24.91
C VAL A 58 17.06 12.50 -24.99
N ASP A 59 16.21 13.43 -25.46
CA ASP A 59 14.78 13.20 -25.55
C ASP A 59 14.45 12.06 -26.52
N ARG A 60 15.15 12.02 -27.67
CA ARG A 60 15.06 10.90 -28.62
C ARG A 60 15.48 9.59 -27.98
N TRP A 61 16.61 9.57 -27.28
CA TRP A 61 17.11 8.36 -26.63
C TRP A 61 16.14 7.84 -25.55
N ILE A 62 15.49 8.75 -24.81
CA ILE A 62 14.43 8.41 -23.85
C ILE A 62 13.23 7.78 -24.55
N GLN A 63 12.74 8.42 -25.62
CA GLN A 63 11.60 7.93 -26.40
C GLN A 63 11.84 6.55 -27.00
N ASP A 64 13.03 6.33 -27.59
CA ASP A 64 13.44 5.05 -28.16
C ASP A 64 13.53 3.93 -27.10
N GLY A 65 13.67 4.29 -25.82
CA GLY A 65 13.69 3.34 -24.71
C GLY A 65 12.32 2.76 -24.37
N GLY A 66 11.24 3.44 -24.76
CA GLY A 66 9.87 3.10 -24.39
C GLY A 66 9.58 3.28 -22.89
N THR A 67 8.40 2.81 -22.49
CA THR A 67 7.87 2.94 -21.12
C THR A 67 7.69 1.58 -20.45
N TYR A 68 7.56 1.60 -19.13
CA TYR A 68 7.10 0.50 -18.30
C TYR A 68 5.99 1.01 -17.38
N THR A 69 5.07 0.15 -16.97
CA THR A 69 3.93 0.54 -16.14
C THR A 69 4.21 0.15 -14.70
N VAL A 70 4.04 1.11 -13.79
CA VAL A 70 4.10 0.88 -12.35
C VAL A 70 2.69 0.71 -11.84
N THR A 71 2.46 -0.40 -11.15
CA THR A 71 1.18 -0.74 -10.56
C THR A 71 1.25 -0.54 -9.05
N ASN A 72 0.37 0.31 -8.53
CA ASN A 72 0.18 0.51 -7.10
C ASN A 72 -1.16 -0.10 -6.69
N THR A 73 -1.11 -1.17 -5.88
CA THR A 73 -2.30 -1.85 -5.38
C THR A 73 -2.55 -1.45 -3.93
N GLN A 74 -3.66 -0.78 -3.69
CA GLN A 74 -4.08 -0.36 -2.35
C GLN A 74 -5.32 -1.12 -1.92
N ARG A 75 -5.28 -1.68 -0.71
CA ARG A 75 -6.45 -2.25 -0.04
C ARG A 75 -7.16 -1.15 0.74
N ILE A 76 -8.40 -0.88 0.37
CA ILE A 76 -9.25 0.10 1.04
C ILE A 76 -10.31 -0.66 1.82
N GLN A 77 -10.29 -0.51 3.14
CA GLN A 77 -11.32 -1.04 4.02
C GLN A 77 -12.35 0.05 4.30
N ARG A 78 -13.64 -0.27 4.12
CA ARG A 78 -14.75 0.61 4.51
C ARG A 78 -15.71 -0.14 5.42
N SER A 79 -16.06 0.49 6.53
CA SER A 79 -17.11 0.00 7.41
C SER A 79 -18.46 0.52 6.92
N VAL A 80 -19.38 -0.39 6.62
CA VAL A 80 -20.73 -0.08 6.13
C VAL A 80 -21.74 -0.64 7.12
N PRO A 81 -22.81 0.10 7.47
CA PRO A 81 -23.85 -0.43 8.34
C PRO A 81 -24.47 -1.70 7.76
N LEU A 82 -24.80 -2.65 8.63
CA LEU A 82 -25.56 -3.83 8.24
C LEU A 82 -26.96 -3.43 7.78
N THR A 83 -27.45 -4.10 6.75
CA THR A 83 -28.86 -3.99 6.38
C THR A 83 -29.74 -4.66 7.46
N PRO A 84 -31.01 -4.26 7.61
CA PRO A 84 -31.91 -4.89 8.58
C PRO A 84 -32.06 -6.40 8.39
N GLN A 85 -32.00 -6.89 7.14
CA GLN A 85 -32.07 -8.32 6.83
C GLN A 85 -30.81 -9.07 7.27
N GLU A 86 -29.62 -8.51 7.03
CA GLU A 86 -28.36 -9.09 7.48
C GLU A 86 -28.28 -9.15 9.00
N ARG A 87 -28.69 -8.07 9.67
CA ARG A 87 -28.76 -8.03 11.13
C ARG A 87 -29.69 -9.10 11.69
N ARG A 88 -30.90 -9.23 11.16
CA ARG A 88 -31.85 -10.26 11.58
C ARG A 88 -31.30 -11.67 11.37
N ARG A 89 -30.56 -11.89 10.27
CA ARG A 89 -29.90 -13.18 10.01
C ARG A 89 -28.83 -13.50 11.07
N LEU A 90 -28.02 -12.51 11.45
CA LEU A 90 -27.04 -12.69 12.52
C LEU A 90 -27.71 -12.92 13.88
N GLU A 91 -28.83 -12.25 14.16
CA GLU A 91 -29.63 -12.47 15.36
C GLU A 91 -30.15 -13.91 15.45
N LEU A 92 -30.67 -14.44 14.33
CA LEU A 92 -31.13 -15.83 14.27
C LEU A 92 -29.97 -16.82 14.47
N LEU A 93 -28.82 -16.61 13.82
CA LEU A 93 -27.65 -17.47 14.01
C LEU A 93 -27.14 -17.44 15.45
N ALA A 94 -27.13 -16.27 16.10
CA ALA A 94 -26.76 -16.14 17.50
C ALA A 94 -27.77 -16.87 18.41
N ASP A 95 -29.06 -16.81 18.09
CA ASP A 95 -30.09 -17.53 18.85
C ASP A 95 -29.95 -19.05 18.71
N GLU A 96 -29.74 -19.55 17.50
CA GLU A 96 -29.46 -20.96 17.23
C GLU A 96 -28.24 -21.46 18.00
N GLN A 97 -27.15 -20.68 18.01
CA GLN A 97 -25.95 -21.03 18.79
C GLN A 97 -26.22 -21.06 20.30
N ARG A 98 -27.03 -20.13 20.82
CA ARG A 98 -27.42 -20.15 22.24
C ARG A 98 -28.23 -21.38 22.57
N ARG A 99 -29.23 -21.72 21.74
CA ARG A 99 -30.03 -22.95 21.93
C ARG A 99 -29.16 -24.21 21.90
N ALA A 100 -28.26 -24.32 20.94
CA ALA A 100 -27.32 -25.44 20.85
C ALA A 100 -26.44 -25.58 22.11
N LYS A 101 -25.99 -24.45 22.70
CA LYS A 101 -25.24 -24.48 23.96
C LYS A 101 -26.09 -24.94 25.14
N ILE A 102 -27.35 -24.48 25.22
CA ILE A 102 -28.29 -24.91 26.27
C ILE A 102 -28.55 -26.42 26.14
N GLU A 103 -28.86 -26.89 24.93
CA GLU A 103 -29.09 -28.31 24.63
C GLU A 103 -27.87 -29.16 25.01
N ALA A 104 -26.67 -28.75 24.61
CA ALA A 104 -25.43 -29.45 24.98
C ALA A 104 -25.20 -29.48 26.50
N SER A 105 -25.50 -28.38 27.20
CA SER A 105 -25.38 -28.33 28.67
C SER A 105 -26.40 -29.22 29.38
N TYR A 106 -27.61 -29.33 28.81
CA TYR A 106 -28.66 -30.20 29.30
C TYR A 106 -28.30 -31.68 29.10
N GLU A 107 -27.83 -32.05 27.90
CA GLU A 107 -27.35 -33.40 27.60
C GLU A 107 -26.18 -33.81 28.49
N ALA A 108 -25.21 -32.92 28.72
CA ALA A 108 -24.11 -33.16 29.63
C ALA A 108 -24.60 -33.46 31.06
N CYS A 109 -25.57 -32.69 31.55
CA CYS A 109 -26.17 -32.92 32.87
C CYS A 109 -26.89 -34.27 32.95
N LEU A 110 -27.64 -34.66 31.91
CA LEU A 110 -28.32 -35.95 31.87
C LEU A 110 -27.34 -37.12 31.91
N ASN A 111 -26.20 -37.01 31.23
CA ASN A 111 -25.16 -38.04 31.22
C ASN A 111 -24.45 -38.20 32.58
N GLU A 112 -24.35 -37.13 33.36
CA GLU A 112 -23.74 -37.14 34.70
C GLU A 112 -24.73 -37.52 35.83
N ALA A 113 -26.04 -37.43 35.57
CA ALA A 113 -27.06 -37.66 36.58
C ALA A 113 -27.20 -39.15 36.97
N ALA A 114 -26.81 -39.48 38.19
CA ALA A 114 -26.83 -40.85 38.72
C ALA A 114 -28.22 -41.35 39.16
N SER A 115 -29.24 -40.48 39.26
CA SER A 115 -30.59 -40.82 39.72
C SER A 115 -31.67 -40.12 38.90
N ASP A 116 -32.89 -40.68 38.90
CA ASP A 116 -34.00 -40.09 38.15
C ASP A 116 -34.40 -38.72 38.72
N LEU A 117 -34.28 -38.52 40.04
CA LEU A 117 -34.44 -37.20 40.65
C LEU A 117 -33.38 -36.20 40.14
N ALA A 118 -32.13 -36.61 39.96
CA ALA A 118 -31.09 -35.75 39.44
C ALA A 118 -31.31 -35.38 37.96
N LYS A 119 -31.88 -36.28 37.15
CA LYS A 119 -32.25 -36.01 35.76
C LYS A 119 -33.36 -34.97 35.68
N GLU A 120 -34.39 -35.06 36.53
CA GLU A 120 -35.46 -34.06 36.58
C GLU A 120 -34.91 -32.67 36.92
N LEU A 121 -33.92 -32.59 37.82
CA LEU A 121 -33.24 -31.36 38.21
C LEU A 121 -32.39 -30.74 37.08
N CYS A 122 -31.99 -31.49 36.05
CA CYS A 122 -31.25 -30.95 34.91
C CYS A 122 -32.07 -29.95 34.09
N SER A 123 -33.40 -30.11 34.05
CA SER A 123 -34.30 -29.16 33.38
C SER A 123 -34.46 -27.83 34.14
N PHE A 124 -34.25 -27.86 35.46
CA PHE A 124 -34.37 -26.71 36.36
C PHE A 124 -33.04 -25.98 36.60
N LYS A 125 -31.92 -26.53 36.11
CA LYS A 125 -30.67 -25.77 36.11
C LYS A 125 -30.87 -24.56 35.21
N GLN A 126 -31.12 -23.39 35.83
CA GLN A 126 -30.98 -22.11 35.17
C GLN A 126 -29.57 -22.09 34.59
N THR A 127 -29.46 -22.02 33.27
CA THR A 127 -28.20 -21.63 32.64
C THR A 127 -27.80 -20.31 33.28
N PRO A 128 -26.67 -20.27 34.01
CA PRO A 128 -26.38 -19.18 34.91
C PRO A 128 -26.12 -17.93 34.10
N ASP A 129 -27.01 -16.95 34.24
CA ASP A 129 -26.84 -15.61 33.68
C ASP A 129 -26.73 -14.61 34.84
N ILE A 130 -25.82 -14.86 35.80
CA ILE A 130 -25.54 -13.91 36.89
C ILE A 130 -24.05 -14.00 37.24
N ALA A 131 -23.38 -12.85 37.20
CA ALA A 131 -21.97 -12.59 37.50
C ALA A 131 -21.33 -13.60 38.48
N GLY A 132 -20.50 -14.52 37.95
CA GLY A 132 -19.67 -15.41 38.77
C GLY A 132 -19.65 -16.88 38.35
N SER A 133 -20.52 -17.34 37.45
CA SER A 133 -20.45 -18.72 36.96
C SER A 133 -19.44 -18.84 35.82
N ALA A 134 -18.37 -19.62 36.06
CA ALA A 134 -17.26 -19.86 35.17
C ALA A 134 -17.61 -20.89 34.06
N VAL A 135 -18.63 -20.61 33.26
CA VAL A 135 -18.80 -21.26 31.94
C VAL A 135 -18.32 -20.27 30.88
N PRO A 136 -17.10 -20.43 30.33
CA PRO A 136 -16.56 -19.50 29.35
C PRO A 136 -17.45 -19.50 28.09
N GLY A 137 -18.07 -18.36 27.77
CA GLY A 137 -18.66 -18.13 26.45
C GLY A 137 -20.20 -18.16 26.33
N LEU A 138 -20.97 -18.16 27.43
CA LEU A 138 -22.42 -17.89 27.35
C LEU A 138 -22.79 -16.40 27.47
N ASN A 139 -22.01 -15.62 28.24
CA ASN A 139 -22.34 -14.23 28.57
C ASN A 139 -21.67 -13.19 27.65
N ALA A 140 -20.92 -13.65 26.65
CA ALA A 140 -20.73 -12.81 25.50
C ALA A 140 -22.08 -12.86 24.77
N ALA A 141 -22.96 -11.89 25.05
CA ALA A 141 -23.71 -11.31 23.96
C ALA A 141 -22.66 -11.05 22.88
N SER A 142 -22.52 -11.97 21.93
CA SER A 142 -21.64 -11.84 20.79
C SER A 142 -22.23 -10.64 20.07
N GLU A 143 -21.72 -9.47 20.45
CA GLU A 143 -22.33 -8.18 20.19
C GLU A 143 -22.45 -8.10 18.68
N ILE A 144 -23.68 -8.27 18.19
CA ILE A 144 -23.90 -8.46 16.77
C ILE A 144 -23.36 -7.20 16.11
N PRO A 145 -22.33 -7.31 15.26
CA PRO A 145 -21.61 -6.14 14.80
C PRO A 145 -22.58 -5.26 14.03
N ASN A 146 -22.66 -3.97 14.38
CA ASN A 146 -23.55 -3.04 13.69
C ASN A 146 -23.08 -2.71 12.26
N THR A 147 -21.81 -2.99 11.96
CA THR A 147 -21.17 -2.70 10.68
C THR A 147 -20.49 -3.95 10.12
N LYS A 148 -20.48 -4.06 8.80
CA LYS A 148 -19.62 -4.98 8.06
C LYS A 148 -18.44 -4.23 7.47
N VAL A 149 -17.29 -4.87 7.43
CA VAL A 149 -16.11 -4.36 6.72
C VAL A 149 -16.18 -4.88 5.28
N ILE A 150 -16.13 -3.97 4.32
CA ILE A 150 -16.00 -4.29 2.90
C ILE A 150 -14.57 -3.93 2.51
N GLU A 151 -13.85 -4.90 1.98
CA GLU A 151 -12.53 -4.69 1.41
C GLU A 151 -12.66 -4.46 -0.10
N THR A 152 -12.10 -3.36 -0.58
CA THR A 152 -12.01 -3.06 -2.01
C THR A 152 -10.55 -2.93 -2.40
N LEU A 153 -10.17 -3.55 -3.52
CA LEU A 153 -8.85 -3.38 -4.13
C LEU A 153 -8.92 -2.22 -5.13
N ARG A 154 -8.09 -1.20 -4.93
CA ARG A 154 -7.87 -0.13 -5.90
C ARG A 154 -6.51 -0.34 -6.54
N VAL A 155 -6.50 -0.46 -7.86
CA VAL A 155 -5.28 -0.62 -8.65
C VAL A 155 -5.06 0.66 -9.46
N GLU A 156 -3.97 1.36 -9.19
CA GLU A 156 -3.54 2.52 -9.95
C GLU A 156 -2.36 2.13 -10.84
N ARG A 157 -2.42 2.50 -12.13
CA ARG A 157 -1.38 2.21 -13.11
C ARG A 157 -0.81 3.51 -13.63
N LYS A 158 0.51 3.65 -13.61
CA LYS A 158 1.20 4.83 -14.12
C LYS A 158 2.36 4.43 -15.00
N ASP A 159 2.46 5.03 -16.17
CA ASP A 159 3.56 4.78 -17.09
C ASP A 159 4.78 5.63 -16.74
N HIS A 160 5.94 4.99 -16.78
CA HIS A 160 7.24 5.58 -16.51
C HIS A 160 8.19 5.30 -17.67
N PRO A 161 9.06 6.25 -18.05
CA PRO A 161 10.06 6.02 -19.09
C PRO A 161 11.12 5.05 -18.58
N ARG A 162 11.54 4.10 -19.44
CA ARG A 162 12.61 3.13 -19.11
C ARG A 162 13.99 3.77 -19.04
N ARG A 163 14.13 4.94 -19.64
CA ARG A 163 15.37 5.71 -19.71
C ARG A 163 15.12 7.08 -19.09
N THR A 164 16.01 7.51 -18.22
CA THR A 164 15.89 8.81 -17.56
C THR A 164 17.22 9.54 -17.61
N CYS A 165 17.16 10.85 -17.84
CA CYS A 165 18.33 11.69 -17.95
C CYS A 165 18.24 12.88 -17.00
N THR A 166 19.39 13.30 -16.50
CA THR A 166 19.54 14.37 -15.53
C THR A 166 20.62 15.32 -16.02
N LEU A 167 20.29 16.60 -16.12
CA LEU A 167 21.24 17.64 -16.48
C LEU A 167 22.16 17.95 -15.30
N VAL A 168 23.47 17.87 -15.51
CA VAL A 168 24.49 18.32 -14.56
C VAL A 168 25.17 19.55 -15.15
N GLN A 169 24.66 20.72 -14.77
CA GLN A 169 25.07 22.01 -15.34
C GLN A 169 26.57 22.27 -15.18
N ASP A 170 27.14 21.96 -14.02
CA ASP A 170 28.56 22.18 -13.70
C ASP A 170 29.52 21.51 -14.69
N TYR A 171 29.08 20.40 -15.29
CA TYR A 171 29.88 19.58 -16.21
C TYR A 171 29.34 19.59 -17.63
N ARG A 172 28.37 20.48 -17.94
CA ARG A 172 27.70 20.59 -19.24
C ARG A 172 27.38 19.22 -19.85
N ARG A 173 26.72 18.38 -19.06
CA ARG A 173 26.39 17.01 -19.49
C ARG A 173 25.04 16.56 -18.98
N PHE A 174 24.42 15.67 -19.75
CA PHE A 174 23.31 14.85 -19.30
C PHE A 174 23.85 13.49 -18.90
N ASN A 175 23.56 13.10 -17.66
CA ASN A 175 23.80 11.76 -17.16
C ASN A 175 22.51 10.95 -17.30
N CYS A 176 22.60 9.84 -18.00
CA CYS A 176 21.44 9.07 -18.44
C CYS A 176 21.58 7.61 -18.01
N VAL A 177 20.48 7.04 -17.52
CA VAL A 177 20.40 5.64 -17.08
C VAL A 177 19.28 4.91 -17.82
N GLU A 178 19.53 3.65 -18.19
CA GLU A 178 18.50 2.70 -18.66
C GLU A 178 18.25 1.67 -17.56
N PHE A 179 16.99 1.52 -17.15
CA PHE A 179 16.59 0.51 -16.17
C PHE A 179 16.50 -0.88 -16.81
N GLU A 180 16.88 -1.91 -16.05
CA GLU A 180 16.77 -3.33 -16.44
C GLU A 180 15.33 -3.85 -16.33
N VAL A 181 14.45 -3.26 -17.14
CA VAL A 181 13.02 -3.62 -17.23
C VAL A 181 12.66 -3.75 -18.70
N ARG A 182 11.75 -4.64 -19.10
CA ARG A 182 11.31 -4.76 -20.51
C ARG A 182 10.35 -3.62 -20.87
N ALA A 183 10.30 -3.23 -22.14
CA ALA A 183 9.28 -2.30 -22.64
C ALA A 183 7.88 -2.89 -22.44
N GLY A 184 6.96 -2.09 -21.90
CA GLY A 184 5.60 -2.51 -21.57
C GLY A 184 5.49 -3.49 -20.39
N ALA A 185 6.56 -3.71 -19.63
CA ALA A 185 6.48 -4.54 -18.43
C ALA A 185 5.68 -3.83 -17.32
N GLU A 186 4.94 -4.62 -16.55
CA GLU A 186 4.30 -4.16 -15.32
C GLU A 186 5.26 -4.43 -14.14
N VAL A 187 5.47 -3.41 -13.32
CA VAL A 187 6.35 -3.45 -12.14
C VAL A 187 5.53 -3.00 -10.93
N GLU A 188 5.67 -3.66 -9.79
CA GLU A 188 5.02 -3.20 -8.56
C GLU A 188 5.72 -1.96 -7.99
N ALA A 189 4.95 -1.09 -7.31
CA ALA A 189 5.47 0.20 -6.82
C ALA A 189 6.67 0.06 -5.85
N ASP A 190 6.74 -1.03 -5.08
CA ASP A 190 7.83 -1.36 -4.17
C ASP A 190 9.11 -1.82 -4.91
N GLN A 191 8.94 -2.42 -6.09
CA GLN A 191 10.05 -2.86 -6.95
C GLN A 191 10.64 -1.71 -7.77
N GLN A 192 9.87 -0.65 -8.03
CA GLN A 192 10.33 0.50 -8.82
C GLN A 192 11.62 1.11 -8.25
N SER A 193 11.72 1.26 -6.92
CA SER A 193 12.91 1.79 -6.25
C SER A 193 14.05 0.78 -6.10
N ASN A 194 13.93 -0.41 -6.69
CA ASN A 194 14.96 -1.45 -6.65
C ASN A 194 15.36 -1.93 -8.05
N LEU A 195 14.85 -1.28 -9.10
CA LEU A 195 15.20 -1.62 -10.49
C LEU A 195 16.71 -1.48 -10.70
N ALA A 196 17.32 -2.54 -11.22
CA ALA A 196 18.73 -2.52 -11.60
C ALA A 196 18.97 -1.56 -12.77
N ILE A 197 20.19 -1.02 -12.84
CA ILE A 197 20.62 -0.19 -13.95
C ILE A 197 21.29 -1.09 -14.97
N LYS A 198 20.68 -1.17 -16.15
CA LYS A 198 21.19 -1.96 -17.28
C LYS A 198 22.34 -1.25 -17.98
N ALA A 199 22.20 0.06 -18.21
CA ALA A 199 23.18 0.84 -18.96
C ALA A 199 23.25 2.28 -18.46
N TYR A 200 24.42 2.88 -18.65
CA TYR A 200 24.68 4.29 -18.36
C TYR A 200 25.23 4.98 -19.62
N ARG A 201 24.80 6.22 -19.87
CA ARG A 201 25.23 7.03 -21.01
C ARG A 201 25.42 8.49 -20.62
N GLN A 202 26.40 9.16 -21.21
CA GLN A 202 26.59 10.60 -21.05
C GLN A 202 26.37 11.31 -22.40
N PHE A 203 25.75 12.49 -22.38
CA PHE A 203 25.66 13.39 -23.52
C PHE A 203 26.27 14.73 -23.11
N ARG A 204 27.37 15.14 -23.74
CA ARG A 204 28.15 16.34 -23.34
C ARG A 204 27.94 17.48 -24.33
N PHE A 205 28.02 18.74 -23.87
CA PHE A 205 27.89 19.93 -24.70
C PHE A 205 28.68 21.14 -24.16
#